data_AF-A0A0C9SA86-F1
#
_entry.id   AF-A0A0C9SA86-F1
#
_cell.length_a   1.000
_cell.length_b   1.000
_cell.length_c   1.000
_cell.angle_alpha   90.00
_cell.angle_beta   90.00
_cell.angle_gamma   90.00
#
_symmetry.space_group_name_H-M   'P 1'
#
loop_
_entity.id
_entity.type
_entity.pdbx_description
1 polymer ?
#
loop_
_entity_poly.entity_id
_entity_poly.type
_entity_poly.pdbx_seq_one_letter_code
_entity_poly.pdbx_strand_id
1 'polypeptide(L)'
;MYKLNLSCGLERVSMGDDQVKAEALQILTLCQVLPRLIVFDLDYTLWPCYCECRSPRDKPTLYPQAKGILNALKDKGVSMAIASRTPTPAIARAFLDKLGITSFFTAMEIFPSWSHKTEHFQKIHQKTGVPYNSMLFFDDENRNIEAVSQMGVTSIWVGNGVNLEALRSGLRKFSGSSSSKKSAKKSQDV
;
A
#
# COMPACT_ATOMS: atom_id res chain seq x y z
N MET A 1 24.34 -30.65 -35.64
CA MET A 1 24.72 -29.86 -34.44
C MET A 1 24.81 -28.41 -34.88
N TYR A 2 24.11 -27.42 -34.34
CA TYR A 2 23.84 -27.11 -32.93
C TYR A 2 22.41 -26.58 -32.72
N LYS A 3 21.94 -26.77 -31.48
CA LYS A 3 20.56 -26.56 -30.99
C LYS A 3 20.06 -25.12 -31.21
N LEU A 4 18.89 -24.98 -31.83
CA LEU A 4 18.03 -23.82 -31.65
C LEU A 4 17.36 -23.96 -30.28
N ASN A 5 17.78 -23.14 -29.32
CA ASN A 5 17.06 -22.97 -28.06
C ASN A 5 15.78 -22.19 -28.33
N LEU A 6 14.63 -22.88 -28.37
CA LEU A 6 13.34 -22.24 -28.19
C LEU A 6 13.26 -21.74 -26.74
N SER A 7 13.46 -20.44 -26.55
CA SER A 7 12.82 -19.76 -25.42
C SER A 7 11.46 -19.29 -25.92
N CYS A 8 10.44 -20.12 -25.66
CA CYS A 8 9.06 -19.72 -25.79
C CYS A 8 8.84 -18.53 -24.84
N GLY A 9 8.68 -17.34 -25.41
CA GLY A 9 8.33 -16.15 -24.67
C GLY A 9 6.98 -16.38 -24.01
N LEU A 10 7.00 -16.67 -22.70
CA LEU A 10 5.83 -16.49 -21.85
C LEU A 10 5.53 -14.99 -21.81
N GLU A 11 4.78 -14.50 -22.80
CA GLU A 11 4.04 -13.27 -22.66
C GLU A 11 3.14 -13.44 -21.43
N ARG A 12 3.51 -12.80 -20.31
CA ARG A 12 2.65 -12.74 -19.14
C ARG A 12 1.39 -12.03 -19.57
N VAL A 13 0.31 -12.78 -19.78
CA VAL A 13 -1.03 -12.24 -19.92
C VAL A 13 -1.27 -11.34 -18.70
N SER A 14 -1.43 -10.05 -18.94
CA SER A 14 -1.75 -9.10 -17.88
C SER A 14 -3.11 -9.51 -17.32
N MET A 15 -3.13 -9.90 -16.03
CA MET A 15 -4.38 -10.22 -15.34
C MET A 15 -5.29 -8.99 -15.36
N GLY A 16 -6.57 -9.19 -15.67
CA GLY A 16 -7.57 -8.12 -15.60
C GLY A 16 -7.88 -7.73 -14.15
N ASP A 17 -8.38 -6.51 -13.94
CA ASP A 17 -8.71 -5.97 -12.61
C ASP A 17 -9.63 -6.90 -11.81
N ASP A 18 -10.62 -7.54 -12.45
CA ASP A 18 -11.55 -8.46 -11.80
C ASP A 18 -10.86 -9.74 -11.30
N GLN A 19 -9.91 -10.27 -12.07
CA GLN A 19 -9.12 -11.43 -11.69
C GLN A 19 -8.22 -11.10 -10.50
N VAL A 20 -7.54 -9.94 -10.56
CA VAL A 20 -6.71 -9.45 -9.46
C VAL A 20 -7.55 -9.21 -8.20
N LYS A 21 -8.73 -8.61 -8.35
CA LYS A 21 -9.66 -8.38 -7.24
C LYS A 21 -10.09 -9.70 -6.60
N ALA A 22 -10.45 -10.71 -7.39
CA ALA A 22 -10.84 -12.03 -6.88
C ALA A 22 -9.71 -12.69 -6.09
N GLU A 23 -8.47 -12.65 -6.59
CA GLU A 23 -7.32 -13.20 -5.87
C GLU A 23 -6.99 -12.40 -4.60
N ALA A 24 -7.07 -11.06 -4.64
CA ALA A 24 -6.90 -10.21 -3.47
C ALA A 24 -7.95 -10.51 -2.39
N LEU A 25 -9.22 -10.74 -2.77
CA LEU A 25 -10.28 -11.14 -1.83
C LEU A 25 -10.01 -12.50 -1.18
N GLN A 26 -9.46 -13.46 -1.93
CA GLN A 26 -9.03 -14.75 -1.39
C GLN A 26 -7.90 -14.55 -0.37
N ILE A 27 -6.86 -13.78 -0.72
CA ILE A 27 -5.75 -13.46 0.20
C ILE A 27 -6.28 -12.83 1.50
N LEU A 28 -7.18 -11.84 1.39
CA LEU A 28 -7.79 -11.15 2.54
C LEU A 28 -8.64 -12.10 3.40
N THR A 29 -9.32 -13.06 2.79
CA THR A 29 -10.20 -14.00 3.50
C THR A 29 -9.42 -15.08 4.24
N LEU A 30 -8.24 -15.45 3.75
CA LEU A 30 -7.35 -16.40 4.43
C LEU A 30 -6.63 -15.80 5.65
N CYS A 31 -6.66 -14.48 5.83
CA CYS A 31 -6.03 -13.82 6.98
C CYS A 31 -6.98 -13.78 8.18
N GLN A 32 -6.57 -14.36 9.31
CA GLN A 32 -7.36 -14.33 10.55
C GLN A 32 -7.45 -12.92 11.16
N VAL A 33 -6.39 -12.12 11.01
CA VAL A 33 -6.31 -10.76 11.54
C VAL A 33 -5.96 -9.82 10.40
N LEU A 34 -6.88 -8.91 10.09
CA LEU A 34 -6.68 -7.86 9.09
C LEU A 34 -6.23 -6.55 9.76
N PRO A 35 -5.37 -5.75 9.09
CA PRO A 35 -5.12 -4.38 9.51
C PRO A 35 -6.43 -3.59 9.55
N ARG A 36 -6.56 -2.69 10.52
CA ARG A 36 -7.71 -1.77 10.58
C ARG A 36 -7.59 -0.65 9.54
N LEU A 37 -6.36 -0.35 9.12
CA LEU A 37 -6.05 0.66 8.12
C LEU A 37 -4.86 0.19 7.26
N ILE A 38 -4.98 0.33 5.95
CA ILE A 38 -3.84 0.18 5.03
C ILE A 38 -3.50 1.54 4.44
N VAL A 39 -2.25 1.96 4.61
CA VAL A 39 -1.72 3.23 4.12
C VAL A 39 -0.87 2.96 2.88
N PHE A 40 -1.01 3.81 1.86
CA PHE A 40 -0.22 3.74 0.64
C PHE A 40 0.54 5.05 0.41
N ASP A 41 1.77 4.96 -0.10
CA ASP A 41 2.34 6.04 -0.90
C ASP A 41 1.63 6.17 -2.26
N LEU A 42 2.02 7.18 -3.02
CA LEU A 42 1.56 7.47 -4.37
C LEU A 42 2.61 7.12 -5.44
N ASP A 43 3.65 7.95 -5.55
CA ASP A 43 4.68 7.82 -6.57
C ASP A 43 5.41 6.47 -6.40
N TYR A 44 5.62 5.74 -7.50
CA TYR A 44 6.21 4.39 -7.54
C TYR A 44 5.56 3.30 -6.67
N THR A 45 4.44 3.61 -6.01
CA THR A 45 3.65 2.68 -5.22
C THR A 45 2.30 2.38 -5.86
N LEU A 46 1.51 3.40 -6.18
CA LEU A 46 0.23 3.24 -6.89
C LEU A 46 0.36 3.49 -8.39
N TRP A 47 1.26 4.39 -8.82
CA TRP A 47 1.53 4.67 -10.22
C TRP A 47 3.04 4.73 -10.52
N PRO A 48 3.49 4.43 -11.75
CA PRO A 48 4.91 4.27 -12.07
C PRO A 48 5.60 5.59 -12.47
N CYS A 49 5.39 6.67 -11.72
CA CYS A 49 6.05 7.94 -11.99
C CYS A 49 6.05 8.86 -10.76
N TYR A 50 6.95 9.85 -10.76
CA TYR A 50 6.83 11.03 -9.91
C TYR A 50 5.78 11.98 -10.49
N CYS A 51 4.71 12.22 -9.74
CA CYS A 51 3.65 13.14 -10.17
C CYS A 51 4.13 14.60 -10.27
N GLU A 52 5.22 14.98 -9.58
CA GLU A 52 5.84 16.31 -9.71
C GLU A 52 6.42 16.58 -11.11
N CYS A 53 6.77 15.54 -11.87
CA CYS A 53 7.25 15.65 -13.25
C CYS A 53 6.11 15.63 -14.28
N ARG A 54 4.85 15.79 -13.85
CA ARG A 54 3.65 15.65 -14.68
C ARG A 54 2.81 16.91 -14.67
N SER A 55 1.75 16.90 -15.47
CA SER A 55 0.71 17.92 -15.52
C SER A 55 -0.58 17.42 -14.89
N PRO A 56 -1.38 18.29 -14.23
CA PRO A 56 -2.76 17.95 -13.85
C PRO A 56 -3.64 17.52 -15.02
N ARG A 57 -3.24 17.76 -16.28
CA ARG A 57 -3.97 17.34 -17.49
C ARG A 57 -3.64 15.93 -17.94
N ASP A 58 -2.52 15.37 -17.50
CA ASP A 58 -2.08 14.02 -17.90
C ASP A 58 -3.08 12.95 -17.42
N LYS A 59 -3.15 11.85 -18.17
CA LYS A 59 -3.93 10.66 -17.80
C LYS A 59 -3.00 9.67 -17.10
N PRO A 60 -3.01 9.60 -15.76
CA PRO A 60 -2.18 8.63 -15.05
C PRO A 60 -2.70 7.21 -15.29
N THR A 61 -1.81 6.24 -15.10
CA THR A 61 -2.15 4.82 -15.02
C THR A 61 -1.68 4.27 -13.69
N LEU A 62 -2.44 3.33 -13.14
CA LEU A 62 -2.03 2.58 -11.96
C LEU A 62 -1.07 1.45 -12.35
N TYR A 63 -0.31 0.95 -11.38
CA TYR A 63 0.31 -0.37 -11.52
C TYR A 63 -0.76 -1.44 -11.85
N PRO A 64 -0.43 -2.45 -12.67
CA PRO A 64 -1.44 -3.36 -13.24
C PRO A 64 -2.35 -4.05 -12.22
N GLN A 65 -1.87 -4.29 -11.01
CA GLN A 65 -2.63 -4.99 -9.96
C GLN A 65 -3.24 -4.04 -8.91
N ALA A 66 -2.89 -2.75 -8.93
CA ALA A 66 -3.28 -1.84 -7.87
C ALA A 66 -4.80 -1.59 -7.82
N LYS A 67 -5.47 -1.40 -8.97
CA LYS A 67 -6.92 -1.15 -8.99
C LYS A 67 -7.72 -2.34 -8.46
N GLY A 68 -7.40 -3.56 -8.89
CA GLY A 68 -8.00 -4.79 -8.38
C GLY A 68 -7.81 -4.96 -6.86
N ILE A 69 -6.61 -4.70 -6.34
CA ILE A 69 -6.32 -4.74 -4.89
C ILE A 69 -7.14 -3.71 -4.11
N LEU A 70 -7.15 -2.46 -4.58
CA LEU A 70 -7.90 -1.37 -3.95
C LEU A 70 -9.41 -1.67 -3.90
N ASN A 71 -9.96 -2.24 -4.97
CA ASN A 71 -11.36 -2.69 -5.00
C ASN A 71 -11.62 -3.83 -4.01
N ALA A 72 -10.73 -4.81 -3.90
CA ALA A 72 -10.87 -5.92 -2.96
C ALA A 72 -10.83 -5.43 -1.50
N LEU A 73 -9.97 -4.47 -1.18
CA LEU A 73 -9.89 -3.85 0.15
C LEU A 73 -11.18 -3.11 0.50
N LYS A 74 -11.71 -2.34 -0.45
CA LYS A 74 -13.00 -1.65 -0.32
C LYS A 74 -14.14 -2.64 -0.05
N ASP A 75 -14.25 -3.69 -0.85
CA ASP A 75 -15.30 -4.70 -0.70
C ASP A 75 -15.18 -5.48 0.62
N LYS A 76 -13.95 -5.70 1.11
CA LYS A 76 -13.70 -6.33 2.41
C LYS A 76 -13.96 -5.39 3.59
N GLY A 77 -14.18 -4.10 3.35
CA GLY A 77 -14.38 -3.09 4.38
C GLY A 77 -13.09 -2.69 5.11
N VAL A 78 -11.91 -2.90 4.50
CA VAL A 78 -10.63 -2.46 5.06
C VAL A 78 -10.44 -0.98 4.72
N SER A 79 -10.31 -0.14 5.75
CA SER A 79 -10.08 1.29 5.54
C SER A 79 -8.72 1.54 4.89
N MET A 80 -8.66 2.56 4.03
CA MET A 80 -7.44 2.94 3.33
C MET A 80 -7.09 4.41 3.57
N ALA A 81 -5.80 4.74 3.50
CA ALA A 81 -5.31 6.12 3.55
C ALA A 81 -4.11 6.34 2.61
N ILE A 82 -3.83 7.61 2.31
CA ILE A 82 -2.65 8.06 1.57
C ILE A 82 -1.68 8.80 2.50
N ALA A 83 -0.39 8.49 2.37
CA ALA A 83 0.71 9.27 2.93
C ALA A 83 1.73 9.53 1.82
N SER A 84 1.79 10.75 1.28
CA SER A 84 2.70 11.12 0.20
C SER A 84 3.46 12.41 0.49
N ARG A 85 4.75 12.40 0.13
CA ARG A 85 5.69 13.51 0.31
C ARG A 85 5.82 14.42 -0.91
N THR A 86 5.01 14.21 -1.95
CA THR A 86 5.08 15.04 -3.16
C THR A 86 4.93 16.53 -2.84
N PRO A 87 5.75 17.41 -3.44
CA PRO A 87 5.59 18.86 -3.31
C PRO A 87 4.42 19.38 -4.16
N THR A 88 3.78 18.53 -4.97
CA THR A 88 2.71 18.91 -5.90
C THR A 88 1.35 18.27 -5.55
N PRO A 89 0.78 18.57 -4.36
CA PRO A 89 -0.46 17.94 -3.91
C PRO A 89 -1.65 18.14 -4.86
N ALA A 90 -1.68 19.24 -5.61
CA ALA A 90 -2.71 19.50 -6.61
C ALA A 90 -2.68 18.49 -7.77
N ILE A 91 -1.49 18.09 -8.24
CA ILE A 91 -1.34 17.10 -9.32
C ILE A 91 -1.74 15.73 -8.81
N ALA A 92 -1.25 15.34 -7.62
CA ALA A 92 -1.60 14.07 -6.99
C ALA A 92 -3.11 13.91 -6.80
N ARG A 93 -3.81 14.95 -6.33
CA ARG A 93 -5.28 14.92 -6.19
C ARG A 93 -5.99 14.79 -7.54
N ALA A 94 -5.56 15.56 -8.54
CA ALA A 94 -6.11 15.43 -9.89
C ALA A 94 -5.93 14.02 -10.48
N PHE A 95 -4.82 13.34 -10.17
CA PHE A 95 -4.58 11.96 -10.57
C PHE A 95 -5.53 10.98 -9.87
N LEU A 96 -5.66 11.09 -8.54
CA LEU A 96 -6.60 10.26 -7.76
C LEU A 96 -8.04 10.37 -8.29
N ASP A 97 -8.46 11.59 -8.65
CA ASP A 97 -9.79 11.88 -9.19
C ASP A 97 -9.99 11.23 -10.56
N LYS A 98 -9.03 11.39 -11.49
CA LYS A 98 -9.09 10.77 -12.83
C LYS A 98 -9.06 9.25 -12.80
N LEU A 99 -8.35 8.67 -11.82
CA LEU A 99 -8.29 7.23 -11.60
C LEU A 99 -9.57 6.69 -10.92
N GLY A 100 -10.46 7.58 -10.46
CA GLY A 100 -11.69 7.23 -9.77
C GLY A 100 -11.43 6.43 -8.50
N ILE A 101 -10.40 6.80 -7.73
CA ILE A 101 -10.03 6.14 -6.46
C ILE A 101 -10.04 7.08 -5.26
N THR A 102 -10.28 8.38 -5.44
CA THR A 102 -10.31 9.36 -4.33
C THR A 102 -11.24 8.92 -3.19
N SER A 103 -12.42 8.41 -3.51
CA SER A 103 -13.42 7.97 -2.52
C SER A 103 -13.05 6.70 -1.75
N PHE A 104 -11.92 6.06 -2.08
CA PHE A 104 -11.48 4.84 -1.40
C PHE A 104 -10.72 5.16 -0.12
N PHE A 105 -10.19 6.39 0.01
CA PHE A 105 -9.29 6.78 1.08
C PHE A 105 -10.00 7.65 2.12
N THR A 106 -10.00 7.21 3.38
CA THR A 106 -10.61 7.94 4.51
C THR A 106 -9.75 9.12 4.98
N ALA A 107 -8.44 9.01 4.78
CA ALA A 107 -7.45 10.03 5.09
C ALA A 107 -6.46 10.16 3.94
N MET A 108 -6.07 11.40 3.61
CA MET A 108 -5.11 11.68 2.54
C MET A 108 -4.18 12.80 2.98
N GLU A 109 -3.01 12.40 3.48
CA GLU A 109 -1.94 13.30 3.87
C GLU A 109 -0.95 13.40 2.71
N ILE A 110 -1.02 14.52 1.97
CA ILE A 110 -0.24 14.76 0.76
C ILE A 110 0.41 16.13 0.90
N PHE A 111 1.67 16.16 1.34
CA PHE A 111 2.45 17.38 1.54
C PHE A 111 3.94 17.05 1.66
N PRO A 112 4.85 17.96 1.26
CA PRO A 112 6.27 17.77 1.46
C PRO A 112 6.63 17.81 2.94
N SER A 113 7.51 16.92 3.38
CA SER A 113 8.05 16.92 4.75
C SER A 113 9.46 16.35 4.77
N TRP A 114 10.22 16.81 5.76
CA TRP A 114 11.55 16.31 6.09
C TRP A 114 11.51 15.00 6.89
N SER A 115 10.36 14.64 7.46
CA SER A 115 10.28 13.66 8.55
C SER A 115 10.12 12.19 8.10
N HIS A 116 10.50 11.83 6.88
CA HIS A 116 10.33 10.46 6.34
C HIS A 116 8.95 9.84 6.67
N LYS A 117 7.88 10.60 6.44
CA LYS A 117 6.45 10.26 6.66
C LYS A 117 5.97 10.11 8.10
N THR A 118 6.80 10.35 9.10
CA THR A 118 6.34 10.31 10.49
C THR A 118 5.25 11.35 10.79
N GLU A 119 5.33 12.56 10.21
CA GLU A 119 4.32 13.61 10.36
C GLU A 119 3.01 13.22 9.66
N HIS A 120 3.08 12.62 8.48
CA HIS A 120 1.91 12.09 7.77
C HIS A 120 1.19 11.04 8.61
N PHE A 121 1.92 10.10 9.20
CA PHE A 121 1.34 9.06 10.03
C PHE A 121 0.74 9.61 11.34
N GLN A 122 1.33 10.65 11.93
CA GLN A 122 0.73 11.34 13.07
C GLN A 122 -0.62 11.96 12.71
N LYS A 123 -0.74 12.65 11.57
CA LYS A 123 -2.01 13.24 11.10
C LYS A 123 -3.04 12.17 10.73
N ILE A 124 -2.62 11.08 10.06
CA ILE A 124 -3.49 9.92 9.78
C ILE A 124 -4.01 9.30 11.09
N HIS A 125 -3.14 9.09 12.07
CA HIS A 125 -3.51 8.56 13.37
C HIS A 125 -4.53 9.46 14.07
N GLN A 126 -4.30 10.78 14.12
CA GLN A 126 -5.22 11.75 14.69
C GLN A 126 -6.59 11.74 13.99
N LYS A 127 -6.61 11.68 12.66
CA LYS A 127 -7.84 11.71 11.86
C LYS A 127 -8.66 10.42 11.96
N THR A 128 -7.99 9.27 12.07
CA THR A 128 -8.64 7.95 12.00
C THR A 128 -8.83 7.28 13.36
N GLY A 129 -8.06 7.69 14.38
CA GLY A 129 -8.00 7.02 15.68
C GLY A 129 -7.41 5.60 15.64
N VAL A 130 -6.89 5.15 14.49
CA VAL A 130 -6.34 3.80 14.36
C VAL A 130 -4.95 3.75 15.01
N PRO A 131 -4.65 2.81 15.92
CA PRO A 131 -3.32 2.66 16.49
C PRO A 131 -2.28 2.24 15.44
N TYR A 132 -1.05 2.72 15.53
CA TYR A 132 0.03 2.37 14.57
C TYR A 132 0.23 0.86 14.41
N ASN A 133 0.17 0.09 15.50
CA ASN A 133 0.29 -1.37 15.47
C ASN A 133 -0.88 -2.09 14.76
N SER A 134 -1.93 -1.36 14.41
CA SER A 134 -3.10 -1.83 13.66
C SER A 134 -3.08 -1.36 12.20
N MET A 135 -1.97 -0.76 11.75
CA MET A 135 -1.76 -0.27 10.39
C MET A 135 -0.78 -1.15 9.61
N LEU A 136 -1.02 -1.24 8.30
CA LEU A 136 -0.10 -1.79 7.30
C LEU A 136 0.24 -0.70 6.28
N PHE A 137 1.50 -0.60 5.87
CA PHE A 137 2.00 0.47 5.02
C PHE A 137 2.80 -0.06 3.84
N PHE A 138 2.55 0.49 2.64
CA PHE A 138 3.29 0.22 1.41
C PHE A 138 3.94 1.50 0.87
N ASP A 139 5.24 1.43 0.59
CA ASP A 139 6.08 2.54 0.10
C ASP A 139 7.29 1.99 -0.65
N ASP A 140 7.78 2.68 -1.68
CA ASP A 140 8.95 2.29 -2.47
C ASP A 140 10.28 2.86 -1.90
N GLU A 141 10.23 3.80 -0.95
CA GLU A 141 11.41 4.43 -0.37
C GLU A 141 11.74 3.82 1.01
N ASN A 142 12.89 3.15 1.07
CA ASN A 142 13.32 2.42 2.26
C ASN A 142 13.44 3.31 3.52
N ARG A 143 13.83 4.58 3.39
CA ARG A 143 13.88 5.51 4.53
C ARG A 143 12.50 5.76 5.16
N ASN A 144 11.45 5.83 4.34
CA ASN A 144 10.09 5.95 4.84
C ASN A 144 9.67 4.65 5.56
N ILE A 145 10.01 3.49 4.99
CA ILE A 145 9.74 2.17 5.58
C ILE A 145 10.39 2.04 6.97
N GLU A 146 11.66 2.40 7.10
CA GLU A 146 12.39 2.35 8.37
C GLU A 146 11.77 3.29 9.42
N ALA A 147 11.58 4.56 9.07
CA ALA A 147 11.04 5.56 9.98
C ALA A 147 9.62 5.21 10.47
N VAL A 148 8.73 4.78 9.57
CA VAL A 148 7.35 4.43 9.91
C VAL A 148 7.28 3.10 10.68
N SER A 149 8.19 2.15 10.41
CA SER A 149 8.28 0.91 11.19
C SER A 149 8.62 1.17 12.67
N GLN A 150 9.46 2.17 12.95
CA GLN A 150 9.79 2.58 14.33
C GLN A 150 8.58 3.11 15.09
N MET A 151 7.54 3.60 14.40
CA MET A 151 6.26 4.00 15.01
C MET A 151 5.39 2.80 15.39
N GLY A 152 5.77 1.58 15.02
CA GLY A 152 5.06 0.33 15.29
C GLY A 152 4.11 -0.12 14.18
N VAL A 153 4.10 0.57 13.03
CA VAL A 153 3.38 0.18 11.82
C VAL A 153 4.07 -1.02 11.16
N THR A 154 3.30 -1.95 10.58
CA THR A 154 3.90 -2.96 9.69
C THR A 154 4.17 -2.32 8.34
N SER A 155 5.43 -2.09 7.99
CA SER A 155 5.79 -1.45 6.71
C SER A 155 6.42 -2.46 5.75
N ILE A 156 6.04 -2.34 4.47
CA ILE A 156 6.44 -3.21 3.35
C ILE A 156 6.99 -2.35 2.22
N TRP A 157 8.25 -2.61 1.89
CA TRP A 157 8.90 -2.01 0.74
C TRP A 157 8.35 -2.59 -0.58
N VAL A 158 8.05 -1.73 -1.56
CA VAL A 158 7.52 -2.13 -2.87
C VAL A 158 8.31 -1.49 -4.03
N GLY A 159 9.36 -2.16 -4.51
CA GLY A 159 10.23 -1.61 -5.56
C GLY A 159 9.62 -1.49 -6.97
N ASN A 160 8.44 -2.05 -7.22
CA ASN A 160 7.77 -1.95 -8.53
C ASN A 160 6.25 -1.86 -8.36
N GLY A 161 5.82 -0.98 -7.45
CA GLY A 161 4.43 -0.78 -7.14
C GLY A 161 3.78 -1.91 -6.32
N VAL A 162 2.58 -1.61 -5.83
CA VAL A 162 1.81 -2.59 -5.08
C VAL A 162 1.27 -3.69 -6.01
N ASN A 163 1.37 -4.93 -5.53
CA ASN A 163 0.92 -6.12 -6.23
C ASN A 163 0.42 -7.17 -5.23
N LEU A 164 -0.14 -8.28 -5.72
CA LEU A 164 -0.73 -9.34 -4.91
C LEU A 164 0.30 -10.01 -3.99
N GLU A 165 1.55 -10.12 -4.43
CA GLU A 165 2.64 -10.66 -3.61
C GLU A 165 2.97 -9.72 -2.45
N ALA A 166 3.08 -8.41 -2.71
CA ALA A 166 3.28 -7.40 -1.68
C ALA A 166 2.13 -7.41 -0.67
N LEU A 167 0.87 -7.48 -1.12
CA LEU A 167 -0.30 -7.60 -0.26
C LEU A 167 -0.23 -8.86 0.63
N ARG A 168 0.05 -10.02 0.03
CA ARG A 168 0.17 -11.31 0.72
C ARG A 168 1.28 -11.29 1.77
N SER A 169 2.45 -10.76 1.40
CA SER A 169 3.60 -10.63 2.30
C SER A 169 3.32 -9.64 3.43
N GLY A 170 2.67 -8.51 3.13
CA GLY A 170 2.26 -7.51 4.10
C GLY A 170 1.30 -8.04 5.15
N LEU A 171 0.25 -8.73 4.73
CA LEU A 171 -0.73 -9.32 5.65
C LEU A 171 -0.12 -10.45 6.49
N ARG A 172 0.79 -11.24 5.93
CA ARG A 172 1.54 -12.26 6.67
C ARG A 172 2.43 -11.64 7.75
N LYS A 173 3.22 -10.61 7.40
CA LYS A 173 4.09 -9.90 8.35
C LYS A 173 3.28 -9.21 9.46
N PHE A 174 2.15 -8.61 9.09
CA PHE A 174 1.23 -7.98 10.04
C PHE A 174 0.67 -9.01 11.04
N SER A 175 0.18 -10.16 10.54
CA SER A 175 -0.34 -11.25 11.38
C SER A 175 0.75 -11.82 12.30
N GLY A 176 1.96 -12.05 11.79
CA GLY A 176 3.08 -12.55 12.60
C GLY A 176 3.56 -11.59 13.69
N SER A 177 3.41 -10.27 13.46
CA SER A 177 3.76 -9.25 14.46
C SER A 177 2.71 -9.12 15.57
N SER A 178 1.48 -9.60 15.32
CA SER A 178 0.37 -9.55 16.29
C SER A 178 0.44 -10.66 17.35
N SER A 179 1.06 -11.81 17.03
CA SER A 179 1.22 -12.94 17.95
C SER A 179 2.36 -12.73 18.95
N SER A 180 3.44 -12.05 18.56
CA SER A 180 4.60 -11.78 19.42
C SER A 180 4.29 -10.81 20.57
N LYS A 181 3.25 -9.99 20.44
CA LYS A 181 2.87 -8.97 21.45
C LYS A 181 1.85 -9.46 22.48
N LYS A 182 1.18 -10.61 22.27
CA LYS A 182 0.27 -11.21 23.28
C LYS A 182 1.02 -11.90 24.43
N SER A 183 2.24 -12.39 24.20
CA SER A 183 3.05 -13.07 25.22
C SER A 183 3.76 -12.11 26.18
N ALA A 184 3.94 -10.83 25.81
CA ALA A 184 4.63 -9.84 26.64
C ALA A 184 3.73 -9.20 27.71
N LYS A 185 2.40 -9.38 27.65
CA LYS A 185 1.43 -8.78 28.57
C LYS A 185 0.99 -9.69 29.71
N LYS A 186 1.55 -10.90 29.82
CA LYS A 186 1.20 -11.92 30.83
C LYS A 186 2.25 -12.09 31.94
N SER A 187 3.30 -11.28 31.95
CA SER A 187 4.45 -11.42 32.88
C SER A 187 4.66 -10.21 33.80
N GLN A 188 3.65 -9.37 34.01
CA GLN A 188 3.73 -8.22 34.93
C GLN A 188 2.68 -8.23 36.06
N ASP A 189 1.95 -9.33 36.24
CA ASP A 189 1.07 -9.55 37.40
C ASP A 189 1.47 -10.88 38.08
N VAL A 190 2.61 -10.90 38.76
CA VAL A 190 2.93 -11.83 39.87
C VAL A 190 3.85 -11.09 40.85
#